data_AF-A0A820R4K0-F1
#
_entry.id   AF-A0A820R4K0-F1
#
_cell.length_a   1.000
_cell.length_b   1.000
_cell.length_c   1.000
_cell.angle_alpha   90.00
_cell.angle_beta   90.00
_cell.angle_gamma   90.00
#
_symmetry.space_group_name_H-M   'P 1'
#
loop_
_entity.id
_entity.type
_entity.pdbx_description
1 polymer ?
#
loop_
_entity_poly.entity_id
_entity_poly.type
_entity_poly.pdbx_seq_one_letter_code
_entity_poly.pdbx_strand_id
1 'polypeptide(L)'
;DFYHDEIAQREISRIFGQKTLDYCLHLVCGQIDWLSRLPLNIQIKICSFVNLDDIPRLSLVSKLFRSICRHNDLWKILYMYQHGRHALENKNLIQLAEKRGWRHVFFTNRLKLQIELRREAQLEHYHPEDPSDLVKARERRHKLQPSPPVSAR
;
A
#
# COMPACT_ATOMS: atom_id res chain seq x y z
N ASP A 1 41.55 14.49 1.10
CA ASP A 1 40.25 13.92 0.69
C ASP A 1 40.51 12.55 0.09
N PHE A 2 39.65 11.56 0.35
CA PHE A 2 39.87 10.16 -0.05
C PHE A 2 40.02 10.00 -1.57
N TYR A 3 39.31 10.83 -2.34
CA TYR A 3 39.36 10.79 -3.81
C TYR A 3 40.76 11.05 -4.39
N HIS A 4 41.60 11.82 -3.70
CA HIS A 4 42.97 12.14 -4.12
C HIS A 4 44.05 11.35 -3.38
N ASP A 5 43.67 10.44 -2.48
CA ASP A 5 44.60 9.65 -1.68
C ASP A 5 44.91 8.31 -2.36
N GLU A 6 45.87 8.32 -3.29
CA GLU A 6 46.29 7.13 -4.04
C GLU A 6 46.86 6.02 -3.14
N ILE A 7 47.45 6.39 -2.00
CA ILE A 7 48.03 5.42 -1.05
C ILE A 7 46.89 4.66 -0.38
N ALA A 8 45.89 5.36 0.15
CA ALA A 8 44.72 4.74 0.77
C ALA A 8 43.94 3.88 -0.23
N GLN A 9 43.74 4.36 -1.46
CA GLN A 9 43.06 3.60 -2.51
C GLN A 9 43.80 2.32 -2.87
N ARG A 10 45.13 2.38 -3.02
CA ARG A 10 45.97 1.21 -3.30
C ARG A 10 45.90 0.17 -2.19
N GLU A 11 45.97 0.60 -0.93
CA GLU A 11 45.86 -0.31 0.22
C GLU A 11 44.47 -0.96 0.31
N ILE A 12 43.39 -0.22 0.04
CA ILE A 12 42.04 -0.79 0.01
C ILE A 12 41.91 -1.83 -1.08
N SER A 13 42.40 -1.55 -2.30
CA SER A 13 42.39 -2.54 -3.39
C SER A 13 43.24 -3.76 -3.06
N ARG A 14 44.41 -3.57 -2.44
CA ARG A 14 45.33 -4.66 -2.04
C ARG A 14 44.73 -5.57 -0.95
N ILE A 15 44.06 -5.00 0.05
CA ILE A 15 43.56 -5.73 1.23
C ILE A 15 42.13 -6.26 1.01
N PHE A 16 41.24 -5.43 0.46
CA PHE A 16 39.81 -5.72 0.33
C PHE A 16 39.36 -5.98 -1.12
N GLY A 17 40.26 -5.84 -2.08
CA GLY A 17 39.99 -6.05 -3.50
C GLY A 17 39.39 -4.84 -4.21
N GLN A 18 39.46 -4.87 -5.55
CA GLN A 18 39.03 -3.78 -6.43
C GLN A 18 37.56 -3.40 -6.25
N LYS A 19 36.66 -4.38 -6.05
CA LYS A 19 35.23 -4.13 -5.85
C LYS A 19 34.94 -3.22 -4.65
N THR A 20 35.74 -3.36 -3.59
CA THR A 20 35.61 -2.55 -2.38
C THR A 20 36.12 -1.13 -2.64
N LEU A 21 37.23 -0.99 -3.36
CA LEU A 21 37.73 0.31 -3.80
C LEU A 21 36.68 1.03 -4.67
N ASP A 22 36.14 0.37 -5.69
CA ASP A 22 35.13 0.93 -6.59
C ASP A 22 33.89 1.39 -5.80
N TYR A 23 33.47 0.59 -4.82
CA TYR A 23 32.38 0.96 -3.92
C TYR A 23 32.69 2.22 -3.09
N CYS A 24 33.89 2.33 -2.51
CA CYS A 24 34.31 3.51 -1.77
C CYS A 24 34.40 4.75 -2.67
N LEU A 25 34.91 4.61 -3.89
CA LEU A 25 34.99 5.70 -4.86
C LEU A 25 33.59 6.17 -5.29
N HIS A 26 32.69 5.25 -5.61
CA HIS A 26 31.30 5.58 -5.92
C HIS A 26 30.62 6.28 -4.75
N LEU A 27 30.90 5.88 -3.51
CA LEU A 27 30.36 6.53 -2.31
C LEU A 27 30.80 7.99 -2.21
N VAL A 28 32.11 8.26 -2.37
CA VAL A 28 32.67 9.63 -2.28
C VAL A 28 32.24 10.49 -3.48
N CYS A 29 32.06 9.89 -4.66
CA CYS A 29 31.55 10.59 -5.84
C CYS A 29 30.03 10.76 -5.85
N GLY A 30 29.32 10.30 -4.82
CA GLY A 30 27.86 10.35 -4.73
C GLY A 30 27.12 9.42 -5.71
N GLN A 31 27.83 8.52 -6.38
CA GLN A 31 27.32 7.56 -7.37
C GLN A 31 26.81 6.28 -6.69
N ILE A 32 25.99 6.43 -5.65
CA ILE A 32 25.41 5.29 -4.93
C ILE A 32 23.89 5.39 -4.86
N ASP A 33 23.25 4.24 -4.78
CA ASP A 33 21.83 4.18 -4.43
C ASP A 33 21.66 4.53 -2.94
N TRP A 34 21.19 5.75 -2.69
CA TRP A 34 20.88 6.23 -1.35
C TRP A 34 19.62 5.59 -0.79
N LEU A 35 18.65 5.25 -1.64
CA LEU A 35 17.34 4.79 -1.19
C LEU A 35 17.44 3.46 -0.45
N SER A 36 18.21 2.51 -0.99
CA SER A 36 18.45 1.20 -0.34
C SER A 36 19.16 1.28 1.01
N ARG A 37 19.83 2.40 1.31
CA ARG A 37 20.60 2.61 2.55
C ARG A 37 19.82 3.36 3.61
N LEU A 38 18.76 4.05 3.23
CA LEU A 38 17.91 4.75 4.17
C LEU A 38 17.22 3.75 5.10
N PRO A 39 16.96 4.12 6.37
CA PRO A 39 16.11 3.33 7.25
C PRO A 39 14.74 3.03 6.64
N LEU A 40 14.19 1.84 6.89
CA LEU A 40 12.93 1.37 6.28
C LEU A 40 11.77 2.36 6.48
N ASN A 41 11.67 2.98 7.66
CA ASN A 41 10.63 3.98 7.94
C ASN A 41 10.72 5.21 7.01
N ILE A 42 11.94 5.63 6.64
CA ILE A 42 12.15 6.73 5.69
C ILE A 42 11.84 6.26 4.26
N GLN A 43 12.26 5.06 3.88
CA GLN A 43 11.91 4.48 2.57
C GLN A 43 10.39 4.38 2.38
N ILE A 44 9.66 3.92 3.41
CA ILE A 44 8.20 3.85 3.43
C ILE A 44 7.61 5.26 3.33
N LYS A 45 8.15 6.24 4.06
CA LYS A 45 7.68 7.62 4.00
C LYS A 45 7.86 8.21 2.60
N ILE A 46 8.99 7.98 1.94
CA ILE A 46 9.24 8.38 0.55
C ILE A 46 8.21 7.74 -0.38
N CYS A 47 8.03 6.42 -0.27
CA CYS A 47 7.06 5.69 -1.10
C CYS A 47 5.61 6.12 -0.85
N SER A 48 5.30 6.70 0.32
CA SER A 48 3.96 7.20 0.63
C SER A 48 3.58 8.48 -0.11
N PHE A 49 4.54 9.17 -0.73
CA PHE A 49 4.27 10.32 -1.60
C PHE A 49 3.97 9.93 -3.04
N VAL A 50 4.16 8.66 -3.39
CA VAL A 50 3.82 8.14 -4.72
C VAL A 50 2.32 7.94 -4.80
N ASN A 51 1.72 8.30 -5.94
CA ASN A 51 0.30 8.10 -6.18
C ASN A 51 -0.07 6.63 -5.98
N LEU A 52 -1.25 6.39 -5.41
CA LEU A 52 -1.74 5.05 -5.15
C LEU A 52 -1.76 4.16 -6.40
N ASP A 53 -2.11 4.72 -7.56
CA ASP A 53 -2.18 4.03 -8.85
C ASP A 53 -0.80 3.61 -9.37
N ASP A 54 0.27 4.26 -8.90
CA ASP A 54 1.65 3.97 -9.28
C ASP A 54 2.33 2.92 -8.39
N ILE A 55 1.78 2.65 -7.20
CA ILE A 55 2.33 1.66 -6.26
C ILE A 55 2.51 0.27 -6.89
N PRO A 56 1.57 -0.28 -7.69
CA PRO A 56 1.77 -1.56 -8.36
C PRO A 56 2.95 -1.52 -9.34
N ARG A 57 3.09 -0.45 -10.13
CA ARG A 57 4.21 -0.27 -11.07
C ARG A 57 5.54 -0.15 -10.32
N LEU A 58 5.59 0.63 -9.25
CA LEU A 58 6.77 0.80 -8.41
C LEU A 58 7.26 -0.55 -7.86
N SER A 59 6.34 -1.43 -7.45
CA SER A 59 6.65 -2.76 -6.93
C SER A 59 7.33 -3.71 -7.93
N LEU A 60 7.35 -3.36 -9.23
CA LEU A 60 7.98 -4.11 -10.29
C LEU A 60 9.40 -3.62 -10.61
N VAL A 61 9.78 -2.42 -10.15
CA VAL A 61 11.07 -1.80 -10.46
C VAL A 61 12.25 -2.55 -9.83
N SER A 62 12.12 -2.95 -8.57
CA SER A 62 13.19 -3.66 -7.86
C SER A 62 12.66 -4.55 -6.72
N LYS A 63 13.51 -5.45 -6.21
CA LYS A 63 13.18 -6.26 -5.02
C LYS A 63 12.95 -5.39 -3.78
N LEU A 64 13.69 -4.28 -3.65
CA LEU A 64 13.51 -3.31 -2.57
C LEU A 64 12.12 -2.69 -2.62
N PHE A 65 11.74 -2.11 -3.75
CA PHE A 65 10.40 -1.52 -3.92
C PHE A 65 9.30 -2.55 -3.75
N ARG A 66 9.49 -3.78 -4.25
CA ARG A 66 8.55 -4.87 -4.03
C ARG A 66 8.31 -5.14 -2.54
N SER A 67 9.37 -5.11 -1.72
CA SER A 67 9.27 -5.26 -0.27
C SER A 67 8.52 -4.09 0.36
N ILE A 68 8.93 -2.84 0.05
CA ILE A 68 8.32 -1.63 0.60
C ILE A 68 6.83 -1.53 0.23
N CYS A 69 6.49 -1.75 -1.04
CA CYS A 69 5.09 -1.71 -1.53
C CYS A 69 4.20 -2.79 -0.92
N ARG A 70 4.77 -3.85 -0.34
CA ARG A 70 4.03 -4.89 0.39
C ARG A 70 4.00 -4.64 1.90
N HIS A 71 4.78 -3.68 2.40
CA HIS A 71 4.91 -3.41 3.82
C HIS A 71 3.62 -2.85 4.40
N ASN A 72 3.22 -3.36 5.58
CA ASN A 72 1.92 -3.04 6.16
C ASN A 72 1.78 -1.56 6.53
N ASP A 73 2.87 -0.96 7.02
CA ASP A 73 2.90 0.47 7.40
C ASP A 73 2.69 1.41 6.22
N LEU A 74 3.16 1.05 5.02
CA LEU A 74 2.87 1.85 3.82
C LEU A 74 1.36 1.91 3.60
N TRP A 75 0.68 0.75 3.65
CA TRP A 75 -0.76 0.68 3.47
C TRP A 75 -1.54 1.37 4.59
N LYS A 76 -1.02 1.36 5.83
CA LYS A 76 -1.58 2.14 6.94
C LYS A 76 -1.54 3.64 6.63
N ILE A 77 -0.37 4.13 6.19
CA ILE A 77 -0.19 5.54 5.83
C ILE A 77 -1.10 5.93 4.66
N LEU A 78 -1.15 5.11 3.59
CA LEU A 78 -2.03 5.36 2.44
C LEU A 78 -3.51 5.38 2.84
N TYR A 79 -3.93 4.46 3.73
CA TYR A 79 -5.28 4.44 4.26
C TYR A 79 -5.61 5.73 5.03
N MET A 80 -4.68 6.22 5.86
CA MET A 80 -4.82 7.49 6.59
C MET A 80 -4.89 8.69 5.65
N TYR A 81 -4.13 8.71 4.55
CA TYR A 81 -4.22 9.79 3.57
C TYR A 81 -5.57 9.82 2.87
N GLN A 82 -6.15 8.65 2.55
CA GLN A 82 -7.44 8.57 1.87
C GLN A 82 -8.65 8.82 2.78
N HIS A 83 -8.60 8.32 4.02
CA HIS A 83 -9.75 8.35 4.95
C HIS A 83 -9.60 9.33 6.11
N GLY A 84 -8.44 10.00 6.23
CA GLY A 84 -8.14 10.91 7.33
C GLY A 84 -7.65 10.20 8.60
N ARG A 85 -7.10 10.99 9.53
CA ARG A 85 -6.52 10.48 10.79
C ARG A 85 -7.55 9.86 11.74
N HIS A 86 -8.80 10.35 11.72
CA HIS A 86 -9.90 9.86 12.56
C HIS A 86 -10.26 8.40 12.27
N ALA A 87 -9.92 7.87 11.08
CA ALA A 87 -10.16 6.47 10.77
C ALA A 87 -9.39 5.51 11.70
N LEU A 88 -8.29 5.97 12.31
CA LEU A 88 -7.55 5.21 13.33
C LEU A 88 -8.19 5.23 14.73
N GLU A 89 -9.31 5.92 14.94
CA GLU A 89 -10.03 5.88 16.23
C GLU A 89 -10.90 4.61 16.34
N ASN A 90 -11.23 3.98 15.21
CA ASN A 90 -12.02 2.77 15.17
C ASN A 90 -11.19 1.54 15.60
N LYS A 91 -11.39 1.10 16.86
CA LYS A 91 -10.70 -0.07 17.42
C LYS A 91 -10.95 -1.37 16.64
N ASN A 92 -12.16 -1.57 16.11
CA ASN A 92 -12.48 -2.77 15.33
C ASN A 92 -11.71 -2.80 14.01
N LEU A 93 -11.54 -1.63 13.38
CA LEU A 93 -10.73 -1.48 12.17
C LEU A 93 -9.26 -1.80 12.45
N ILE A 94 -8.69 -1.26 13.54
CA ILE A 94 -7.30 -1.52 13.92
C ILE A 94 -7.10 -3.01 14.19
N GLN A 95 -7.96 -3.64 14.99
CA GLN A 95 -7.88 -5.08 15.26
C GLN A 95 -7.98 -5.93 13.99
N LEU A 96 -8.83 -5.52 13.04
CA LEU A 96 -8.92 -6.19 11.74
C LEU A 96 -7.63 -6.02 10.92
N ALA A 97 -7.06 -4.81 10.92
CA ALA A 97 -5.81 -4.51 10.22
C ALA A 97 -4.59 -5.20 10.83
N GLU A 98 -4.55 -5.37 12.15
CA GLU A 98 -3.52 -6.16 12.85
C GLU A 98 -3.62 -7.65 12.46
N LYS A 99 -4.84 -8.19 12.37
CA LYS A 99 -5.06 -9.60 12.00
C LYS A 99 -4.85 -9.90 10.52
N ARG A 100 -5.24 -9.00 9.63
CA ARG A 100 -5.31 -9.25 8.16
C ARG A 100 -4.33 -8.39 7.34
N GLY A 101 -3.77 -7.35 7.93
CA GLY A 101 -2.96 -6.35 7.24
C GLY A 101 -3.78 -5.17 6.73
N TRP A 102 -3.19 -3.97 6.79
CA TRP A 102 -3.72 -2.73 6.24
C TRP A 102 -3.94 -2.80 4.73
N ARG A 103 -3.10 -3.54 3.99
CA ARG A 103 -3.33 -3.77 2.57
C ARG A 103 -4.67 -4.47 2.30
N HIS A 104 -4.99 -5.48 3.10
CA HIS A 104 -6.25 -6.21 2.96
C HIS A 104 -7.44 -5.31 3.31
N VAL A 105 -7.35 -4.57 4.41
CA VAL A 105 -8.37 -3.60 4.86
C VAL A 105 -8.62 -2.51 3.81
N PHE A 106 -7.55 -2.00 3.21
CA PHE A 106 -7.60 -0.99 2.16
C PHE A 106 -8.46 -1.43 0.97
N PHE A 107 -8.28 -2.67 0.50
CA PHE A 107 -9.02 -3.17 -0.66
C PHE A 107 -10.40 -3.76 -0.32
N THR A 108 -10.75 -3.98 0.96
CA THR A 108 -12.04 -4.59 1.31
C THR A 108 -13.21 -3.68 0.96
N ASN A 109 -13.05 -2.36 1.09
CA ASN A 109 -14.10 -1.41 0.75
C ASN A 109 -14.33 -1.33 -0.78
N ARG A 110 -13.23 -1.43 -1.55
CA ARG A 110 -13.30 -1.52 -3.02
C ARG A 110 -13.97 -2.82 -3.49
N LEU A 111 -13.76 -3.93 -2.77
CA LEU A 111 -14.43 -5.20 -3.06
C LEU A 111 -15.93 -5.14 -2.76
N LYS A 112 -16.33 -4.55 -1.62
CA LYS A 112 -17.75 -4.33 -1.30
C LYS A 112 -18.42 -3.49 -2.38
N LEU A 113 -17.80 -2.38 -2.78
CA LEU A 113 -18.29 -1.52 -3.86
C LEU A 113 -18.36 -2.28 -5.21
N GLN A 114 -17.37 -3.10 -5.56
CA GLN A 114 -17.42 -3.92 -6.78
C GLN A 114 -18.54 -4.96 -6.75
N ILE A 115 -18.84 -5.54 -5.59
CA ILE A 115 -19.97 -6.47 -5.43
C ILE A 115 -21.29 -5.74 -5.61
N GLU A 116 -21.43 -4.53 -5.04
CA GLU A 116 -22.63 -3.70 -5.22
C GLU A 116 -22.81 -3.25 -6.66
N LEU A 117 -21.76 -2.73 -7.30
CA LEU A 117 -21.79 -2.37 -8.73
C LEU A 117 -22.14 -3.56 -9.63
N ARG A 118 -21.63 -4.77 -9.32
CA ARG A 118 -22.00 -5.99 -10.06
C ARG A 118 -23.48 -6.37 -9.85
N ARG A 119 -24.01 -6.21 -8.64
CA ARG A 119 -25.43 -6.46 -8.33
C ARG A 119 -26.33 -5.44 -9.04
N GLU A 120 -25.93 -4.17 -9.12
CA GLU A 120 -26.66 -3.13 -9.87
C GLU A 120 -26.64 -3.41 -11.37
N ALA A 121 -25.49 -3.71 -11.97
CA ALA A 121 -25.40 -4.05 -13.40
C ALA A 121 -26.24 -5.29 -13.77
N GLN A 122 -26.35 -6.27 -12.87
CA GLN A 122 -27.22 -7.44 -13.04
C GLN A 122 -28.71 -7.09 -12.99
N LEU A 123 -29.10 -6.03 -12.27
CA LEU A 123 -30.47 -5.54 -12.22
C LEU A 123 -30.80 -4.63 -13.40
N GLU A 124 -29.84 -3.86 -13.91
CA GLU A 124 -30.02 -3.08 -15.15
C GLU A 124 -30.16 -3.96 -16.39
N HIS A 125 -29.50 -5.13 -16.42
CA HIS A 125 -29.68 -6.15 -17.48
C HIS A 125 -30.89 -7.07 -17.26
N TYR A 126 -31.59 -6.95 -16.12
CA TYR A 126 -32.83 -7.68 -15.85
C TYR A 126 -33.99 -6.88 -16.42
N HIS A 127 -34.51 -7.29 -17.58
CA HIS A 127 -35.77 -6.77 -18.11
C HIS A 127 -36.92 -7.48 -17.36
N PRO A 128 -37.68 -6.80 -16.49
CA PRO A 128 -38.76 -7.43 -15.76
C PRO A 128 -39.95 -7.62 -16.70
N GLU A 129 -40.38 -8.86 -16.90
CA GLU A 129 -41.63 -9.18 -17.60
C GLU A 129 -42.86 -8.71 -16.79
N ASP A 130 -42.71 -8.45 -15.47
CA ASP A 130 -43.81 -8.09 -14.57
C ASP A 130 -43.38 -7.10 -13.44
N PRO A 131 -44.05 -5.94 -13.23
CA PRO A 131 -43.70 -4.94 -12.22
C PRO A 131 -43.64 -5.44 -10.76
N SER A 132 -44.30 -6.56 -10.46
CA SER A 132 -44.28 -7.23 -9.15
C SER A 132 -42.88 -7.71 -8.74
N ASP A 133 -42.04 -8.07 -9.71
CA ASP A 133 -40.72 -8.63 -9.46
C ASP A 133 -39.71 -7.56 -8.99
N LEU A 134 -39.87 -6.31 -9.44
CA LEU A 134 -39.10 -5.17 -8.95
C LEU A 134 -39.42 -4.83 -7.49
N VAL A 135 -40.69 -4.96 -7.08
CA VAL A 135 -41.13 -4.74 -5.70
C VAL A 135 -40.54 -5.81 -4.78
N LYS A 136 -40.63 -7.08 -5.18
CA LYS A 136 -40.03 -8.21 -4.43
C LYS A 136 -38.51 -8.10 -4.34
N ALA A 137 -37.84 -7.62 -5.39
CA ALA A 137 -36.40 -7.39 -5.38
C ALA A 137 -36.01 -6.25 -4.42
N ARG A 138 -36.78 -5.16 -4.39
CA ARG A 138 -36.59 -4.05 -3.42
C ARG A 138 -36.85 -4.48 -1.98
N GLU A 139 -37.88 -5.28 -1.72
CA GLU A 139 -38.15 -5.82 -0.38
C GLU A 139 -37.05 -6.76 0.10
N ARG A 140 -36.50 -7.60 -0.77
CA ARG A 140 -35.33 -8.45 -0.46
C ARG A 140 -34.11 -7.61 -0.10
N ARG A 141 -33.86 -6.50 -0.81
CA ARG A 141 -32.80 -5.54 -0.48
C ARG A 141 -32.98 -4.93 0.91
N HIS A 142 -34.21 -4.54 1.27
CA HIS A 142 -34.51 -3.95 2.57
C HIS A 142 -34.33 -4.93 3.74
N LYS A 143 -34.51 -6.24 3.49
CA LYS A 143 -34.28 -7.32 4.47
C LYS A 143 -32.80 -7.72 4.62
N LEU A 144 -31.96 -7.41 3.62
CA LEU A 144 -30.53 -7.74 3.61
C LEU A 144 -29.63 -6.63 4.19
N GLN A 145 -30.17 -5.44 4.45
CA GLN A 145 -29.43 -4.41 5.19
C GLN A 145 -29.32 -4.80 6.67
N PRO A 146 -28.11 -4.83 7.27
CA PRO A 146 -27.97 -5.10 8.68
C PRO A 146 -28.67 -4.00 9.49
N SER A 147 -29.48 -4.40 10.47
CA SER A 147 -30.21 -3.50 11.35
C SER A 147 -29.28 -2.46 11.99
N PRO A 148 -29.69 -1.17 12.07
CA PRO A 148 -28.88 -0.14 12.69
C PRO A 148 -28.54 -0.53 14.15
N PRO A 149 -27.34 -0.20 14.64
CA PRO A 149 -26.95 -0.57 15.98
C PRO A 149 -27.91 0.06 16.98
N VAL A 150 -28.50 -0.79 17.83
CA VAL A 150 -29.39 -0.36 18.92
C VAL A 150 -28.59 0.56 19.83
N SER A 151 -28.94 1.84 19.85
CA SER A 151 -28.36 2.82 20.77
C SER A 151 -28.74 2.41 22.19
N ALA A 152 -27.78 1.86 22.95
CA ALA A 152 -27.96 1.60 24.37
C ALA A 152 -28.10 2.95 25.10
N ARG A 153 -29.24 3.12 25.80
CA ARG A 153 -29.47 4.18 26.78
C ARG A 153 -28.73 3.87 28.07
#